data_AF-A0A963LHU9-F1
#
_entry.id   AF-A0A963LHU9-F1
#
_cell.length_a   1.000
_cell.length_b   1.000
_cell.length_c   1.000
_cell.angle_alpha   90.00
_cell.angle_beta   90.00
_cell.angle_gamma   90.00
#
_symmetry.space_group_name_H-M   'P 1'
#
loop_
_entity.id
_entity.type
_entity.pdbx_description
1 polymer ?
#
loop_
_entity_poly.entity_id
_entity_poly.type
_entity_poly.pdbx_seq_one_letter_code
_entity_poly.pdbx_strand_id
1 'polypeptide(L)'
;ETLLARLVAWLSAQHAFARRFTLQLQHEARRQRDDRATPAASAIEIVLAAPSRELDHLLLLLRERLDRTQLAAPVLDLSLHCDDIARAPPPNGELFASAQGEREGLTRLVERLQARLGRPRVRRLSRMQDHRPERGSESQEVDAAEFHTRPEAKCAAPVLHGGSITHPSTHPSTHPTTHPITRPVWLVEPAQPLSERRDQPLLDGAPLQLLSGPERIEAGWWDEGLTGRDYFIAQAADASLVWIYRLRLPSLDAAQGWYLHGRFA
;
A
#
# COMPACT_ATOMS: atom_id res chain seq x y z
N GLU A 1 26.79 -9.74 -6.69
CA GLU A 1 26.76 -9.36 -8.12
C GLU A 1 27.00 -10.52 -9.07
N THR A 2 28.16 -11.19 -9.01
CA THR A 2 28.54 -12.27 -9.95
C THR A 2 27.51 -13.40 -10.10
N LEU A 3 26.92 -13.87 -8.99
CA LEU A 3 25.88 -14.91 -9.04
C LEU A 3 24.62 -14.44 -9.77
N LEU A 4 24.18 -13.21 -9.53
CA LEU A 4 23.01 -12.63 -10.19
C LEU A 4 23.27 -12.38 -11.68
N ALA A 5 24.46 -11.91 -12.06
CA ALA A 5 24.83 -11.76 -13.46
C ALA A 5 24.78 -13.09 -14.22
N ARG A 6 25.25 -14.18 -13.61
CA ARG A 6 25.15 -15.54 -14.18
C ARG A 6 23.69 -16.01 -14.29
N LEU A 7 22.87 -15.75 -13.28
CA LEU A 7 21.43 -16.05 -13.33
C LEU A 7 20.73 -15.30 -14.47
N VAL A 8 21.00 -14.00 -14.61
CA VAL A 8 20.43 -13.17 -15.69
C VAL A 8 20.84 -13.70 -17.06
N ALA A 9 22.11 -14.07 -17.25
CA ALA A 9 22.57 -14.67 -18.50
C ALA A 9 21.84 -15.99 -18.82
N TRP A 10 21.66 -16.85 -17.81
CA TRP A 10 20.92 -18.11 -17.96
C TRP A 10 19.44 -17.90 -18.29
N LEU A 11 18.76 -16.98 -17.58
CA LEU A 11 17.37 -16.58 -17.86
C LEU A 11 17.21 -16.00 -19.27
N SER A 12 18.17 -15.17 -19.68
CA SER A 12 18.18 -14.57 -21.02
C SER A 12 18.27 -15.62 -22.12
N ALA A 13 19.16 -16.61 -21.96
CA ALA A 13 19.29 -17.72 -22.91
C ALA A 13 18.00 -18.54 -23.06
N GLN A 14 17.19 -18.63 -21.99
CA GLN A 14 15.92 -19.35 -21.99
C GLN A 14 14.70 -18.49 -22.36
N HIS A 15 14.89 -17.21 -22.68
CA HIS A 15 13.78 -16.25 -22.86
C HIS A 15 12.82 -16.25 -21.66
N ALA A 16 13.39 -16.35 -20.46
CA ALA A 16 12.68 -16.45 -19.21
C ALA A 16 12.99 -15.26 -18.29
N PHE A 17 12.18 -15.13 -17.24
CA PHE A 17 12.25 -14.10 -16.21
C PHE A 17 12.09 -14.75 -14.85
N ALA A 18 12.81 -14.29 -13.83
CA ALA A 18 12.65 -14.79 -12.47
C ALA A 18 11.36 -14.24 -11.85
N ARG A 19 10.56 -15.12 -11.25
CA ARG A 19 9.48 -14.75 -10.32
C ARG A 19 9.92 -14.85 -8.88
N ARG A 20 10.82 -15.79 -8.59
CA ARG A 20 11.39 -15.98 -7.27
C ARG A 20 12.79 -16.56 -7.39
N PHE A 21 13.67 -16.12 -6.50
CA PHE A 21 14.99 -16.69 -6.33
C PHE A 21 15.38 -16.67 -4.86
N THR A 22 16.23 -17.62 -4.47
CA THR A 22 16.67 -17.81 -3.08
C THR A 22 18.18 -17.77 -3.02
N LEU A 23 18.73 -16.89 -2.18
CA LEU A 23 20.13 -16.92 -1.80
C LEU A 23 20.29 -17.81 -0.57
N GLN A 24 20.99 -18.91 -0.70
CA GLN A 24 21.38 -19.76 0.42
C GLN A 24 22.76 -19.37 0.92
N LEU A 25 22.90 -19.26 2.24
CA LEU A 25 24.12 -18.92 2.93
C LEU A 25 24.50 -20.09 3.83
N GLN A 26 25.58 -20.79 3.50
CA GLN A 26 26.06 -21.89 4.33
C GLN A 26 26.92 -21.35 5.46
N HIS A 27 26.63 -21.75 6.68
CA HIS A 27 27.31 -21.28 7.88
C HIS A 27 28.44 -22.22 8.29
N GLU A 28 29.45 -21.65 8.94
CA GLU A 28 30.51 -22.44 9.55
C GLU A 28 29.95 -23.34 10.68
N ALA A 29 30.16 -24.65 10.55
CA ALA A 29 29.78 -25.62 11.58
C ALA A 29 30.72 -25.50 12.79
N ARG A 30 30.40 -24.65 13.76
CA ARG A 30 31.16 -24.56 15.01
C ARG A 30 31.02 -25.83 15.83
N ARG A 31 32.15 -26.51 16.06
CA ARG A 31 32.25 -27.72 16.90
C ARG A 31 32.25 -27.41 18.41
N GLN A 32 31.73 -26.26 18.84
CA GLN A 32 31.71 -25.87 20.25
C GLN A 32 30.45 -26.43 20.93
N ARG A 33 30.63 -27.00 22.14
CA ARG A 33 29.66 -27.85 22.84
C ARG A 33 28.33 -27.16 23.20
N ASP A 34 28.27 -25.82 23.13
CA ASP A 34 27.09 -25.00 23.46
C ASP A 34 26.27 -24.50 22.25
N ASP A 35 26.75 -24.67 21.01
CA ASP A 35 26.16 -24.04 19.80
C ASP A 35 25.21 -24.96 19.00
N ARG A 36 24.46 -25.86 19.66
CA ARG A 36 23.46 -26.72 18.98
C ARG A 36 22.30 -25.95 18.32
N ALA A 37 22.17 -24.66 18.58
CA ALA A 37 21.08 -23.82 18.09
C ALA A 37 21.38 -23.11 16.75
N THR A 38 22.64 -23.10 16.28
CA THR A 38 23.01 -22.38 15.06
C THR A 38 22.66 -23.21 13.82
N PRO A 39 21.83 -22.69 12.89
CA PRO A 39 21.47 -23.43 11.69
C PRO A 39 22.67 -23.59 10.75
N ALA A 40 22.80 -24.75 10.12
CA ALA A 40 23.87 -25.03 9.16
C ALA A 40 23.78 -24.19 7.87
N ALA A 41 22.58 -23.70 7.54
CA ALA A 41 22.36 -22.80 6.43
C ALA A 41 21.19 -21.85 6.74
N SER A 42 21.27 -20.63 6.22
CA SER A 42 20.16 -19.69 6.15
C SER A 42 19.76 -19.46 4.70
N ALA A 43 18.50 -19.08 4.48
CA ALA A 43 17.96 -18.82 3.16
C ALA A 43 17.28 -17.44 3.14
N ILE A 44 17.62 -16.64 2.15
CA ILE A 44 16.98 -15.35 1.86
C ILE A 44 16.22 -15.51 0.56
N GLU A 45 14.89 -15.60 0.69
CA GLU A 45 13.98 -15.70 -0.43
C GLU A 45 13.58 -14.30 -0.93
N ILE A 46 13.71 -14.09 -2.23
CA ILE A 46 13.21 -12.91 -2.94
C ILE A 46 12.10 -13.36 -3.88
N VAL A 47 10.92 -12.82 -3.68
CA VAL A 47 9.76 -13.03 -4.57
C VAL A 47 9.46 -11.69 -5.23
N LEU A 48 9.40 -11.71 -6.56
CA LEU A 48 9.10 -10.55 -7.38
C LEU A 48 7.59 -10.46 -7.65
N ALA A 49 7.12 -9.23 -7.70
CA ALA A 49 5.78 -8.83 -8.06
C ALA A 49 5.54 -8.93 -9.57
N ALA A 50 6.55 -8.56 -10.36
CA ALA A 50 6.57 -8.72 -11.80
C ALA A 50 7.78 -9.57 -12.20
N PRO A 51 7.64 -10.55 -13.12
CA PRO A 51 8.78 -11.34 -13.57
C PRO A 51 9.87 -10.43 -14.14
N SER A 52 11.09 -10.53 -13.61
CA SER A 52 12.19 -9.66 -14.02
C SER A 52 13.46 -10.45 -14.32
N ARG A 53 14.29 -9.89 -15.19
CA ARG A 53 15.66 -10.34 -15.50
C ARG A 53 16.65 -9.17 -15.52
N GLU A 54 16.25 -8.02 -14.98
CA GLU A 54 17.08 -6.81 -14.94
C GLU A 54 18.03 -6.87 -13.73
N LEU A 55 19.34 -6.90 -14.00
CA LEU A 55 20.36 -7.14 -12.98
C LEU A 55 20.30 -6.12 -11.83
N ASP A 56 20.21 -4.83 -12.16
CA ASP A 56 20.20 -3.75 -11.17
C ASP A 56 19.00 -3.84 -10.22
N HIS A 57 17.84 -4.21 -10.76
CA HIS A 57 16.64 -4.42 -9.97
C HIS A 57 16.76 -5.62 -9.01
N LEU A 58 17.25 -6.77 -9.50
CA LEU A 58 17.45 -7.96 -8.66
C LEU A 58 18.50 -7.70 -7.56
N LEU A 59 19.56 -6.98 -7.89
CA LEU A 59 20.60 -6.57 -6.93
C LEU A 59 20.05 -5.66 -5.85
N LEU A 60 19.23 -4.67 -6.23
CA LEU A 60 18.59 -3.75 -5.30
C LEU A 60 17.75 -4.51 -4.27
N LEU A 61 16.87 -5.41 -4.72
CA LEU A 61 16.03 -6.20 -3.82
C LEU A 61 16.85 -7.10 -2.89
N LEU A 62 17.87 -7.76 -3.42
CA LEU A 62 18.73 -8.64 -2.63
C LEU A 62 19.51 -7.86 -1.57
N ARG A 63 20.03 -6.68 -1.93
CA ARG A 63 20.75 -5.79 -0.99
C ARG A 63 19.83 -5.32 0.14
N GLU A 64 18.64 -4.84 -0.19
CA GLU A 64 17.65 -4.38 0.81
C GLU A 64 17.24 -5.51 1.78
N ARG A 65 17.21 -6.76 1.32
CA ARG A 65 16.96 -7.92 2.19
C ARG A 65 18.18 -8.33 3.02
N LEU A 66 19.37 -8.34 2.43
CA LEU A 66 20.62 -8.63 3.14
C LEU A 66 20.87 -7.63 4.27
N ASP A 67 20.67 -6.32 4.02
CA ASP A 67 20.88 -5.26 5.02
C ASP A 67 20.00 -5.43 6.28
N ARG A 68 18.90 -6.18 6.19
CA ARG A 68 18.01 -6.49 7.31
C ARG A 68 18.21 -7.86 7.93
N THR A 69 18.99 -8.71 7.28
CA THR A 69 19.16 -10.10 7.70
C THR A 69 20.30 -10.16 8.69
N GLN A 70 20.01 -10.55 9.94
CA GLN A 70 21.06 -10.86 10.90
C GLN A 70 21.64 -12.24 10.58
N LEU A 71 22.94 -12.29 10.30
CA LEU A 71 23.64 -13.53 10.04
C LEU A 71 23.80 -14.31 11.36
N ALA A 72 23.32 -15.55 11.39
CA ALA A 72 23.44 -16.41 12.56
C ALA A 72 24.89 -16.78 12.87
N ALA A 73 25.73 -16.86 11.84
CA ALA A 73 27.15 -17.22 11.93
C ALA A 73 27.91 -16.75 10.66
N PRO A 74 29.25 -16.78 10.67
CA PRO A 74 30.05 -16.55 9.46
C PRO A 74 29.60 -17.43 8.29
N VAL A 75 29.55 -16.85 7.10
CA VAL A 75 29.10 -17.51 5.87
C VAL A 75 30.32 -18.01 5.11
N LEU A 76 30.33 -19.30 4.78
CA LEU A 76 31.42 -19.95 4.04
C LEU A 76 31.13 -20.05 2.55
N ASP A 77 29.86 -20.27 2.19
CA ASP A 77 29.44 -20.43 0.80
C ASP A 77 28.12 -19.71 0.52
N LEU A 78 28.00 -19.20 -0.71
CA LEU A 78 26.82 -18.51 -1.22
C LEU A 78 26.35 -19.22 -2.49
N SER A 79 25.11 -19.69 -2.48
CA SER A 79 24.49 -20.32 -3.65
C SER A 79 23.16 -19.66 -3.99
N LEU A 80 22.92 -19.45 -5.28
CA LEU A 80 21.74 -18.77 -5.79
C LEU A 80 20.88 -19.78 -6.55
N HIS A 81 19.64 -19.94 -6.10
CA HIS A 81 18.67 -20.87 -6.67
C HIS A 81 17.50 -20.08 -7.26
N CYS A 82 17.02 -20.48 -8.44
CA CYS A 82 15.89 -19.84 -9.11
C CYS A 82 15.04 -20.92 -9.79
N ASP A 83 14.07 -21.44 -9.04
CA ASP A 83 13.23 -22.56 -9.48
C ASP A 83 11.89 -22.09 -10.09
N ASP A 84 11.51 -20.83 -9.85
CA ASP A 84 10.26 -20.23 -10.33
C ASP A 84 10.56 -19.16 -11.38
N ILE A 85 10.40 -19.56 -12.63
CA ILE A 85 10.61 -18.72 -13.81
C ILE A 85 9.34 -18.59 -14.63
N ALA A 86 9.14 -17.40 -15.20
CA ALA A 86 8.09 -17.14 -16.17
C ALA A 86 8.68 -17.00 -17.56
N ARG A 87 8.01 -17.56 -18.56
CA ARG A 87 8.22 -17.17 -19.96
C ARG A 87 7.27 -16.04 -20.26
N ALA A 88 7.82 -14.90 -20.67
CA ALA A 88 7.04 -13.75 -21.09
C ALA A 88 7.59 -13.24 -22.43
N PRO A 89 6.75 -12.66 -23.30
CA PRO A 89 7.27 -11.90 -24.42
C PRO A 89 8.20 -10.80 -23.90
N PRO A 90 9.28 -10.46 -24.62
CA PRO A 90 10.16 -9.37 -24.21
C PRO A 90 9.31 -8.11 -24.00
N PRO A 91 9.59 -7.32 -22.94
CA PRO A 91 8.86 -6.07 -22.72
C PRO A 91 9.01 -5.21 -23.96
N ASN A 92 7.87 -4.76 -24.51
CA ASN A 92 7.89 -3.76 -25.57
C ASN A 92 8.46 -2.47 -24.96
N GLY A 93 9.67 -2.10 -25.34
CA GLY A 93 10.25 -0.82 -24.92
C GLY A 93 9.42 0.31 -25.53
N GLU A 94 8.72 1.07 -24.69
CA GLU A 94 7.95 2.22 -25.14
C GLU A 94 8.81 3.48 -25.08
N LEU A 95 8.76 4.28 -26.15
CA LEU A 95 9.58 5.49 -26.35
C LEU A 95 9.10 6.70 -25.53
N PHE A 96 7.90 6.65 -24.95
CA PHE A 96 7.28 7.75 -24.21
C PHE A 96 6.82 7.28 -22.83
N ALA A 97 6.69 8.22 -21.89
CA ALA A 97 6.05 7.96 -20.61
C ALA A 97 4.62 7.48 -20.86
N SER A 98 4.37 6.20 -20.60
CA SER A 98 3.07 5.59 -20.73
C SER A 98 2.57 5.14 -19.38
N ALA A 99 1.25 4.94 -19.30
CA ALA A 99 0.63 4.34 -18.12
C ALA A 99 1.21 2.96 -17.78
N GLN A 100 1.90 2.29 -18.73
CA GLN A 100 2.60 1.05 -18.47
C GLN A 100 3.93 1.27 -17.72
N GLY A 101 4.76 2.23 -18.16
CA GLY A 101 6.00 2.58 -17.48
C GLY A 101 5.77 3.10 -16.04
N GLU A 102 4.72 3.87 -15.82
CA GLU A 102 4.33 4.35 -14.47
C GLU A 102 3.93 3.19 -13.55
N ARG A 103 3.17 2.21 -14.05
CA ARG A 103 2.79 0.99 -13.30
C ARG A 103 3.99 0.11 -12.96
N GLU A 104 4.93 -0.03 -13.90
CA GLU A 104 6.18 -0.75 -13.65
C GLU A 104 7.02 -0.04 -12.58
N GLY A 105 7.12 1.28 -12.63
CA GLY A 105 7.77 2.09 -11.60
C GLY A 105 7.12 1.92 -10.21
N LEU A 106 5.79 1.96 -10.14
CA LEU A 106 5.05 1.72 -8.89
C LEU A 106 5.27 0.31 -8.36
N THR A 107 5.21 -0.71 -9.23
CA THR A 107 5.49 -2.10 -8.86
C THR A 107 6.88 -2.22 -8.21
N ARG A 108 7.92 -1.68 -8.87
CA ARG A 108 9.30 -1.68 -8.36
C ARG A 108 9.43 -0.94 -7.03
N LEU A 109 8.73 0.19 -6.87
CA LEU A 109 8.72 0.95 -5.63
C LEU A 109 8.14 0.13 -4.49
N VAL A 110 7.00 -0.53 -4.71
CA VAL A 110 6.34 -1.37 -3.69
C VAL A 110 7.23 -2.56 -3.35
N GLU A 111 7.83 -3.25 -4.32
CA GLU A 111 8.77 -4.35 -4.06
C GLU A 111 9.95 -3.91 -3.19
N ARG A 112 10.54 -2.74 -3.50
CA ARG A 112 11.62 -2.16 -2.68
C ARG A 112 11.16 -1.87 -1.26
N LEU A 113 9.99 -1.25 -1.09
CA LEU A 113 9.42 -0.98 0.24
C LEU A 113 9.15 -2.29 1.00
N GLN A 114 8.64 -3.32 0.34
CA GLN A 114 8.38 -4.62 0.95
C GLN A 114 9.67 -5.35 1.31
N ALA A 115 10.72 -5.22 0.50
CA ALA A 115 12.06 -5.72 0.80
C ALA A 115 12.60 -5.07 2.08
N ARG A 116 12.53 -3.74 2.16
CA ARG A 116 13.12 -2.93 3.23
C ARG A 116 12.28 -2.84 4.51
N LEU A 117 10.96 -2.85 4.44
CA LEU A 117 10.08 -2.72 5.61
C LEU A 117 9.46 -4.06 6.00
N GLY A 118 9.35 -4.99 5.05
CA GLY A 118 8.67 -6.27 5.20
C GLY A 118 7.26 -6.15 4.62
N ARG A 119 6.77 -7.26 4.04
CA ARG A 119 5.44 -7.33 3.43
C ARG A 119 4.31 -6.79 4.32
N PRO A 120 4.16 -7.19 5.61
CA PRO A 120 3.03 -6.73 6.43
C PRO A 120 3.09 -5.23 6.79
N ARG A 121 4.25 -4.57 6.59
CA ARG A 121 4.42 -3.14 6.87
C ARG A 121 4.06 -2.23 5.71
N VAL A 122 3.86 -2.79 4.51
CA VAL A 122 3.44 -2.03 3.33
C VAL A 122 1.99 -2.36 3.06
N ARG A 123 1.10 -1.42 3.42
CA ARG A 123 -0.36 -1.57 3.32
C ARG A 123 -0.95 -0.52 2.38
N ARG A 124 -2.05 -0.86 1.72
CA ARG A 124 -2.87 0.05 0.93
C ARG A 124 -4.17 0.33 1.65
N LEU A 125 -4.76 1.49 1.39
CA LEU A 125 -6.12 1.79 1.81
C LEU A 125 -7.07 1.37 0.69
N SER A 126 -7.99 0.45 0.98
CA SER A 126 -9.11 0.10 0.11
C SER A 126 -10.37 0.79 0.60
N ARG A 127 -11.19 1.29 -0.34
CA ARG A 127 -12.49 1.88 0.00
C ARG A 127 -13.49 0.77 0.31
N MET A 128 -14.20 0.92 1.42
CA MET A 128 -15.29 0.04 1.81
C MET A 128 -16.63 0.75 1.62
N GLN A 129 -17.69 -0.03 1.37
CA GLN A 129 -19.05 0.48 1.21
C GLN A 129 -19.75 0.63 2.57
N ASP A 130 -19.08 1.30 3.52
CA ASP A 130 -19.64 1.67 4.81
C ASP A 130 -19.53 3.19 4.96
N HIS A 131 -20.59 3.83 5.44
CA HIS A 131 -20.62 5.27 5.63
C HIS A 131 -19.96 5.69 6.95
N ARG A 132 -19.80 4.78 7.91
CA ARG A 132 -19.09 5.02 9.18
C ARG A 132 -17.62 5.28 8.89
N PRO A 133 -17.03 6.39 9.35
CA PRO A 133 -15.66 6.75 8.98
C PRO A 133 -14.63 5.67 9.31
N GLU A 134 -14.77 5.01 10.46
CA GLU A 134 -13.88 3.95 10.93
C GLU A 134 -13.91 2.70 10.03
N ARG A 135 -15.00 2.51 9.28
CA ARG A 135 -15.24 1.33 8.43
C ARG A 135 -15.32 1.65 6.96
N GLY A 136 -15.24 2.93 6.58
CA GLY A 136 -15.31 3.38 5.19
C GLY A 136 -14.03 3.13 4.41
N SER A 137 -12.94 2.76 5.08
CA SER A 137 -11.71 2.31 4.47
C SER A 137 -11.09 1.19 5.29
N GLU A 138 -10.45 0.24 4.62
CA GLU A 138 -9.71 -0.83 5.27
C GLU A 138 -8.25 -0.76 4.84
N SER A 139 -7.33 -0.92 5.79
CA SER A 139 -5.93 -1.15 5.45
C SER A 139 -5.75 -2.61 5.04
N GLN A 140 -5.35 -2.85 3.80
CA GLN A 140 -5.08 -4.20 3.30
C GLN A 140 -3.60 -4.35 2.99
N GLU A 141 -3.07 -5.57 3.12
CA GLU A 141 -1.73 -5.85 2.62
C GLU A 141 -1.66 -5.57 1.12
N VAL A 142 -0.55 -4.98 0.69
CA VAL A 142 -0.34 -4.72 -0.73
C VAL A 142 0.28 -5.95 -1.35
N ASP A 143 -0.38 -6.52 -2.36
CA ASP A 143 0.32 -7.37 -3.31
C ASP A 143 0.84 -6.50 -4.44
N ALA A 144 2.17 -6.39 -4.56
CA ALA A 144 2.80 -5.62 -5.62
C ALA A 144 2.42 -6.16 -7.01
N ALA A 145 2.00 -7.44 -7.09
CA ALA A 145 1.50 -8.04 -8.30
C ALA A 145 0.18 -7.39 -8.80
N GLU A 146 -0.60 -6.74 -7.94
CA GLU A 146 -1.82 -6.06 -8.38
C GLU A 146 -1.53 -4.85 -9.29
N PHE A 147 -0.35 -4.25 -9.22
CA PHE A 147 -0.01 -3.09 -10.04
C PHE A 147 0.54 -3.45 -11.42
N HIS A 148 1.06 -4.68 -11.59
CA HIS A 148 1.57 -5.14 -12.89
C HIS A 148 0.45 -5.64 -13.80
N THR A 149 -0.65 -6.13 -13.24
CA THR A 149 -1.76 -6.62 -14.06
C THR A 149 -2.45 -5.43 -14.71
N ARG A 150 -2.55 -5.47 -16.05
CA ARG A 150 -3.42 -4.57 -16.77
C ARG A 150 -4.83 -4.83 -16.21
N PRO A 151 -5.53 -3.87 -15.59
CA PRO A 151 -6.96 -4.04 -15.45
C PRO A 151 -7.45 -4.23 -16.87
N GLU A 152 -8.07 -5.37 -17.17
CA GLU A 152 -8.84 -5.52 -18.40
C GLU A 152 -9.91 -4.44 -18.34
N ALA A 153 -9.57 -3.25 -18.81
CA ALA A 153 -10.55 -2.36 -19.36
C ALA A 153 -11.27 -3.22 -20.39
N LYS A 154 -12.56 -3.46 -20.16
CA LYS A 154 -13.52 -3.75 -21.24
C LYS A 154 -13.51 -2.56 -22.20
N CYS A 155 -12.37 -2.30 -22.84
CA CYS A 155 -12.32 -1.57 -24.08
C CYS A 155 -12.68 -2.62 -25.12
N ALA A 156 -13.93 -2.55 -25.58
CA ALA A 156 -14.36 -3.26 -26.76
C ALA A 156 -13.26 -3.13 -27.82
N ALA A 157 -12.75 -4.25 -28.32
CA ALA A 157 -11.80 -4.26 -29.40
C ALA A 157 -12.37 -3.42 -30.56
N PRO A 158 -11.58 -2.58 -31.24
CA PRO A 158 -12.06 -1.89 -32.42
C PRO A 158 -12.40 -2.95 -33.47
N VAL A 159 -13.69 -3.12 -33.74
CA VAL A 159 -14.16 -3.94 -34.85
C VAL A 159 -13.86 -3.17 -36.12
N LEU A 160 -12.96 -3.68 -36.96
CA LEU A 160 -12.71 -3.17 -38.30
C LEU A 160 -13.97 -3.35 -39.16
N HIS A 161 -14.77 -2.31 -39.31
CA HIS A 161 -15.77 -2.21 -40.37
C HIS A 161 -15.23 -1.34 -41.50
N GLY A 162 -14.91 -1.97 -42.64
CA GLY A 162 -14.78 -1.33 -43.95
C GLY A 162 -13.87 -0.10 -44.03
N GLY A 163 -12.57 -0.31 -44.19
CA GLY A 163 -11.66 0.60 -44.93
C GLY A 163 -11.45 2.03 -44.42
N SER A 164 -12.08 2.46 -43.33
CA SER A 164 -11.93 3.80 -42.76
C SER A 164 -11.46 3.71 -41.32
N ILE A 165 -10.33 4.34 -41.01
CA ILE A 165 -9.84 4.51 -39.63
C ILE A 165 -10.73 5.56 -38.98
N THR A 166 -11.88 5.16 -38.45
CA THR A 166 -12.59 5.97 -37.47
C THR A 166 -11.81 5.87 -36.16
N HIS A 167 -10.94 6.84 -35.89
CA HIS A 167 -10.49 7.07 -34.53
C HIS A 167 -11.75 7.25 -33.68
N PRO A 168 -12.00 6.44 -32.63
CA PRO A 168 -12.99 6.81 -31.66
C PRO A 168 -12.53 8.16 -31.12
N SER A 169 -13.33 9.21 -31.37
CA SER A 169 -13.16 10.51 -30.74
C SER A 169 -12.99 10.24 -29.26
N THR A 170 -11.75 10.32 -28.81
CA THR A 170 -11.41 10.18 -27.40
C THR A 170 -11.92 11.47 -26.82
N HIS A 171 -13.18 11.45 -26.36
CA HIS A 171 -13.67 12.49 -25.50
C HIS A 171 -12.60 12.64 -24.41
N PRO A 172 -12.05 13.85 -24.20
CA PRO A 172 -11.07 14.06 -23.14
C PRO A 172 -11.72 13.51 -21.88
N SER A 173 -11.13 12.44 -21.36
CA SER A 173 -11.57 11.79 -20.14
C SER A 173 -11.74 12.88 -19.13
N THR A 174 -12.99 13.21 -18.80
CA THR A 174 -13.32 14.19 -17.79
C THR A 174 -12.58 13.74 -16.54
N HIS A 175 -11.52 14.46 -16.17
CA HIS A 175 -10.85 14.24 -14.90
C HIS A 175 -11.96 14.14 -13.85
N PRO A 176 -11.98 13.12 -12.98
CA PRO A 176 -12.97 13.06 -11.93
C PRO A 176 -12.89 14.39 -11.20
N THR A 177 -13.98 15.16 -11.30
CA THR A 177 -14.16 16.45 -10.64
C THR A 177 -13.62 16.30 -9.23
N THR A 178 -12.59 17.07 -8.88
CA THR A 178 -11.99 17.03 -7.54
C THR A 178 -13.09 17.43 -6.57
N HIS A 179 -13.79 16.45 -6.02
CA HIS A 179 -14.75 16.71 -4.97
C HIS A 179 -13.96 17.25 -3.78
N PRO A 180 -14.39 18.36 -3.17
CA PRO A 180 -13.73 18.86 -1.98
C PRO A 180 -13.66 17.72 -0.97
N ILE A 181 -12.48 17.48 -0.41
CA ILE A 181 -12.26 16.46 0.60
C ILE A 181 -13.05 16.90 1.84
N THR A 182 -14.25 16.37 2.03
CA THR A 182 -15.12 16.70 3.16
C THR A 182 -14.80 15.90 4.42
N ARG A 183 -14.02 14.81 4.27
CA ARG A 183 -13.64 13.91 5.35
C ARG A 183 -12.12 13.75 5.40
N PRO A 184 -11.49 13.81 6.57
CA PRO A 184 -10.05 13.64 6.70
C PRO A 184 -9.63 12.20 6.37
N VAL A 185 -8.40 12.06 5.86
CA VAL A 185 -7.77 10.74 5.68
C VAL A 185 -7.31 10.17 7.03
N TRP A 186 -6.85 11.03 7.94
CA TRP A 186 -6.39 10.64 9.27
C TRP A 186 -7.51 10.70 10.28
N LEU A 187 -7.91 9.52 10.76
CA LEU A 187 -8.83 9.36 11.88
C LEU A 187 -8.06 9.16 13.20
N VAL A 188 -8.63 9.68 14.28
CA VAL A 188 -8.16 9.49 15.65
C VAL A 188 -8.99 8.37 16.26
N GLU A 189 -8.37 7.23 16.52
CA GLU A 189 -9.03 6.04 17.05
C GLU A 189 -8.40 5.60 18.39
N PRO A 190 -9.17 5.52 19.50
CA PRO A 190 -10.58 5.92 19.61
C PRO A 190 -10.76 7.45 19.53
N ALA A 191 -11.94 7.89 19.14
CA ALA A 191 -12.28 9.31 19.10
C ALA A 191 -12.09 9.96 20.48
N GLN A 192 -11.46 11.13 20.53
CA GLN A 192 -11.07 11.79 21.78
C GLN A 192 -12.16 12.75 22.25
N PRO A 193 -12.65 12.64 23.50
CA PRO A 193 -13.62 13.59 24.03
C PRO A 193 -13.00 14.99 24.15
N LEU A 194 -13.74 16.00 23.73
CA LEU A 194 -13.35 17.40 23.83
C LEU A 194 -14.07 18.05 25.02
N SER A 195 -13.35 18.93 25.72
CA SER A 195 -13.96 19.76 26.76
C SER A 195 -14.84 20.83 26.13
N GLU A 196 -15.85 21.29 26.87
CA GLU A 196 -16.75 22.37 26.45
C GLU A 196 -16.64 23.56 27.41
N ARG A 197 -16.59 24.79 26.86
CA ARG A 197 -16.65 26.05 27.63
C ARG A 197 -17.66 26.95 26.95
N ARG A 198 -18.78 27.24 27.63
CA ARG A 198 -19.89 28.05 27.09
C ARG A 198 -20.37 27.50 25.73
N ASP A 199 -20.66 26.20 25.69
CA ASP A 199 -21.14 25.46 24.51
C ASP A 199 -20.19 25.43 23.29
N GLN A 200 -18.94 25.88 23.44
CA GLN A 200 -17.90 25.73 22.41
C GLN A 200 -16.98 24.56 22.74
N PRO A 201 -16.66 23.70 21.76
CA PRO A 201 -15.65 22.65 21.93
C PRO A 201 -14.24 23.25 21.99
N LEU A 202 -13.39 22.69 22.86
CA LEU A 202 -12.01 23.10 23.05
C LEU A 202 -11.07 21.96 22.66
N LEU A 203 -10.03 22.30 21.90
CA LEU A 203 -8.89 21.44 21.62
C LEU A 203 -7.67 22.03 22.32
N ASP A 204 -6.99 21.24 23.15
CA ASP A 204 -5.82 21.67 23.93
C ASP A 204 -6.06 22.96 24.75
N GLY A 205 -7.30 23.15 25.23
CA GLY A 205 -7.71 24.31 26.03
C GLY A 205 -8.02 25.58 25.22
N ALA A 206 -7.93 25.55 23.89
CA ALA A 206 -8.31 26.65 23.01
C ALA A 206 -9.67 26.36 22.31
N PRO A 207 -10.55 27.36 22.14
CA PRO A 207 -11.83 27.17 21.47
C PRO A 207 -11.64 26.84 19.99
N LEU A 208 -12.45 25.91 19.48
CA LEU A 208 -12.51 25.59 18.06
C LEU A 208 -13.53 26.48 17.35
N GLN A 209 -13.15 26.99 16.17
CA GLN A 209 -14.06 27.71 15.28
C GLN A 209 -14.73 26.72 14.33
N LEU A 210 -16.05 26.52 14.45
CA LEU A 210 -16.81 25.71 13.49
C LEU A 210 -16.84 26.39 12.12
N LEU A 211 -16.42 25.70 11.08
CA LEU A 211 -16.37 26.20 9.70
C LEU A 211 -17.44 25.58 8.81
N SER A 212 -17.74 24.30 9.00
CA SER A 212 -18.70 23.57 8.16
C SER A 212 -19.40 22.46 8.94
N GLY A 213 -20.60 22.09 8.51
CA GLY A 213 -21.43 21.04 9.09
C GLY A 213 -22.88 21.50 9.38
N PRO A 214 -23.75 20.58 9.85
CA PRO A 214 -23.44 19.19 10.14
C PRO A 214 -23.45 18.28 8.91
N GLU A 215 -22.42 17.44 8.77
CA GLU A 215 -22.53 16.20 7.99
C GLU A 215 -23.15 15.13 8.88
N ARG A 216 -24.32 14.63 8.47
CA ARG A 216 -25.08 13.67 9.24
C ARG A 216 -24.74 12.24 8.83
N ILE A 217 -24.27 11.43 9.77
CA ILE A 217 -24.02 10.01 9.57
C ILE A 217 -24.93 9.21 10.50
N GLU A 218 -25.85 8.45 9.90
CA GLU A 218 -26.70 7.46 10.55
C GLU A 218 -26.47 6.11 9.87
N ALA A 219 -25.85 5.17 10.56
CA ALA A 219 -25.40 3.90 9.98
C ALA A 219 -25.33 2.79 11.05
N GLY A 220 -25.12 1.54 10.62
CA GLY A 220 -24.95 0.40 11.52
C GLY A 220 -26.24 -0.15 12.12
N TRP A 221 -27.40 0.17 11.53
CA TRP A 221 -28.69 -0.39 11.93
C TRP A 221 -28.82 -1.90 11.62
N TRP A 222 -27.87 -2.47 10.84
CA TRP A 222 -27.84 -3.88 10.44
C TRP A 222 -26.81 -4.74 11.18
N ASP A 223 -25.93 -4.17 12.02
CA ASP A 223 -24.80 -4.90 12.63
C ASP A 223 -24.54 -4.55 14.10
N GLU A 224 -25.59 -4.20 14.86
CA GLU A 224 -25.57 -3.81 16.28
C GLU A 224 -24.70 -2.58 16.61
N GLY A 225 -23.95 -2.04 15.64
CA GLY A 225 -23.14 -0.84 15.74
C GLY A 225 -23.88 0.42 15.30
N LEU A 226 -25.13 0.58 15.73
CA LEU A 226 -25.97 1.73 15.39
C LEU A 226 -25.27 3.02 15.85
N THR A 227 -25.02 3.93 14.91
CA THR A 227 -24.41 5.22 15.20
C THR A 227 -25.20 6.34 14.56
N GLY A 228 -25.38 7.42 15.33
CA GLY A 228 -25.99 8.67 14.87
C GLY A 228 -25.10 9.82 15.31
N ARG A 229 -24.35 10.39 14.36
CA ARG A 229 -23.36 11.44 14.61
C ARG A 229 -23.59 12.61 13.68
N ASP A 230 -23.46 13.82 14.21
CA ASP A 230 -23.38 15.05 13.41
C ASP A 230 -21.93 15.54 13.44
N TYR A 231 -21.28 15.50 12.27
CA TYR A 231 -19.88 15.87 12.06
C TYR A 231 -19.73 17.30 11.58
N PHE A 232 -18.66 17.94 12.02
CA PHE A 232 -18.32 19.32 11.69
C PHE A 232 -16.84 19.43 11.36
N ILE A 233 -16.51 20.32 10.43
CA ILE A 233 -15.13 20.77 10.22
C ILE A 233 -14.94 22.00 11.10
N ALA A 234 -13.92 21.96 11.95
CA ALA A 234 -13.55 23.07 12.80
C ALA A 234 -12.09 23.46 12.59
N GLN A 235 -11.78 24.72 12.85
CA GLN A 235 -10.41 25.25 12.85
C GLN A 235 -9.92 25.40 14.29
N ALA A 236 -8.72 24.88 14.55
CA ALA A 236 -8.01 25.06 15.81
C ALA A 236 -7.22 26.38 15.83
N ALA A 237 -6.69 26.75 17.01
CA ALA A 237 -5.98 28.01 17.20
C ALA A 237 -4.69 28.13 16.36
N ASP A 238 -4.10 27.01 15.97
CA ASP A 238 -2.95 26.92 15.04
C ASP A 238 -3.37 26.94 13.56
N ALA A 239 -4.64 27.28 13.28
CA ALA A 239 -5.28 27.23 11.97
C ALA A 239 -5.44 25.83 11.36
N SER A 240 -5.06 24.76 12.06
CA SER A 240 -5.26 23.38 11.59
C SER A 240 -6.74 23.04 11.53
N LEU A 241 -7.13 22.26 10.52
CA LEU A 241 -8.49 21.79 10.35
C LEU A 241 -8.66 20.43 11.03
N VAL A 242 -9.69 20.33 11.86
CA VAL A 242 -10.06 19.12 12.59
C VAL A 242 -11.50 18.74 12.30
N TRP A 243 -11.76 17.44 12.40
CA TRP A 243 -13.07 16.85 12.18
C TRP A 243 -13.62 16.35 13.50
N ILE A 244 -14.71 16.98 13.95
CA ILE A 244 -15.31 16.75 15.26
C ILE A 244 -16.75 16.31 15.11
N TYR A 245 -17.30 15.56 16.07
CA TYR A 245 -18.72 15.20 16.06
C TYR A 245 -19.38 15.32 17.43
N ARG A 246 -20.71 15.34 17.42
CA ARG A 246 -21.54 15.05 18.59
C ARG A 246 -22.40 13.82 18.34
N LEU A 247 -22.62 13.05 19.40
CA LEU A 247 -23.57 11.94 19.38
C LEU A 247 -25.00 12.48 19.41
N ARG A 248 -25.87 11.93 18.56
CA ARG A 248 -27.32 12.18 18.60
C ARG A 248 -28.10 11.06 19.26
N LEU A 249 -27.58 9.84 19.18
CA LEU A 249 -28.17 8.68 19.86
C LEU A 249 -27.38 8.43 21.15
N PRO A 250 -28.05 8.09 22.26
CA PRO A 250 -27.37 7.67 23.47
C PRO A 250 -26.55 6.41 23.16
N SER A 251 -25.26 6.44 23.51
CA SER A 251 -24.36 5.30 23.41
C SER A 251 -24.03 4.82 24.82
N LEU A 252 -23.98 3.50 25.01
CA LEU A 252 -23.61 2.91 26.31
C LEU A 252 -22.14 3.20 26.68
N ASP A 253 -21.28 3.33 25.66
CA ASP A 253 -19.83 3.43 25.83
C ASP A 253 -19.28 4.86 25.70
N ALA A 254 -20.11 5.82 25.34
CA ALA A 254 -19.67 7.19 25.06
C ALA A 254 -20.58 8.24 25.72
N ALA A 255 -19.95 9.14 26.48
CA ALA A 255 -20.62 10.26 27.10
C ALA A 255 -21.18 11.25 26.05
N GLN A 256 -22.21 12.00 26.43
CA GLN A 256 -22.69 13.09 25.60
C GLN A 256 -21.66 14.22 25.58
N GLY A 257 -21.37 14.79 24.41
CA GLY A 257 -20.37 15.84 24.24
C GLY A 257 -19.81 15.90 22.83
N TRP A 258 -18.76 16.71 22.66
CA TRP A 258 -17.98 16.76 21.43
C TRP A 258 -16.82 15.76 21.45
N TYR A 259 -16.50 15.23 20.28
CA TYR A 259 -15.39 14.30 20.07
C TYR A 259 -14.55 14.74 18.88
N LEU A 260 -13.23 14.70 19.01
CA LEU A 260 -12.29 14.78 17.90
C LEU A 260 -12.16 13.40 17.26
N HIS A 261 -12.41 13.34 15.95
CA HIS A 261 -12.34 12.08 15.20
C HIS A 261 -11.37 12.11 14.03
N GLY A 262 -10.92 13.27 13.57
CA GLY A 262 -9.89 13.30 12.53
C GLY A 262 -9.21 14.65 12.36
N ARG A 263 -8.10 14.63 11.62
CA ARG A 263 -7.30 15.83 11.29
C ARG A 263 -7.07 15.89 9.78
N PHE A 264 -7.24 17.06 9.20
CA PHE A 264 -6.92 17.29 7.79
C PHE A 264 -5.42 17.57 7.63
N ALA A 265 -4.87 17.24 6.47
CA ALA A 265 -3.45 17.42 6.11
C ALA A 265 -3.21 18.77 5.43
#